data_AF-A0A7X9DJN7-F1
#
_entry.id   AF-A0A7X9DJN7-F1
#
_cell.length_a   1.000
_cell.length_b   1.000
_cell.length_c   1.000
_cell.angle_alpha   90.00
_cell.angle_beta   90.00
_cell.angle_gamma   90.00
#
_symmetry.space_group_name_H-M   'P 1'
#
loop_
_entity.id
_entity.type
_entity.pdbx_description
1 polymer ?
#
loop_
_entity_poly.entity_id
_entity_poly.type
_entity_poly.pdbx_seq_one_letter_code
_entity_poly.pdbx_strand_id
1 'polypeptide(L)'
;MAPKKDLQSILRPIEHYLKAVDEAIKNKLYTGIDLLDESSMHTFKKSGKKIRASMIILSSGLNNSIPDDIIDIACAAEIIHAASLVHDDIIDNADLRRGLPTVARQYGPKVAVLAGDYMYTKALEIAVGNNRTDLFPVMVDATIEMVKGELYQIQYSNIDNIT
;
A
#
# COMPACT_ATOMS: atom_id res chain seq x y z
N MET A 1 16.16 -28.37 17.94
CA MET A 1 15.98 -27.13 17.16
C MET A 1 14.55 -26.65 17.38
N ALA A 2 14.33 -25.38 17.74
CA ALA A 2 12.97 -24.85 17.80
C ALA A 2 12.31 -24.98 16.41
N PRO A 3 11.02 -25.35 16.31
CA PRO A 3 10.35 -25.47 15.03
C PRO A 3 10.42 -24.14 14.28
N LYS A 4 10.72 -24.18 12.97
CA LYS A 4 10.66 -22.99 12.10
C LYS A 4 9.23 -22.46 12.19
N LYS A 5 9.05 -21.29 12.81
CA LYS A 5 7.77 -20.58 12.79
C LYS A 5 7.49 -20.18 11.35
N ASP A 6 6.38 -20.64 10.79
CA ASP A 6 5.89 -20.13 9.51
C ASP A 6 5.29 -18.72 9.69
N LEU A 7 5.16 -17.97 8.60
CA LEU A 7 4.62 -16.61 8.67
C LEU A 7 3.21 -16.59 9.27
N GLN A 8 2.40 -17.61 8.98
CA GLN A 8 1.03 -17.71 9.48
C GLN A 8 0.97 -17.80 11.01
N SER A 9 1.89 -18.55 11.62
CA SER A 9 2.01 -18.67 13.07
C SER A 9 2.44 -17.37 13.73
N ILE A 10 3.25 -16.56 13.05
CA ILE A 10 3.69 -15.23 13.53
C ILE A 10 2.53 -14.24 13.47
N LEU A 11 1.72 -14.27 12.41
CA LEU A 11 0.63 -13.31 12.18
C LEU A 11 -0.69 -13.67 12.88
N ARG A 12 -0.86 -14.93 13.31
CA ARG A 12 -2.08 -15.41 13.98
C ARG A 12 -2.59 -14.49 15.10
N PRO A 13 -1.75 -13.93 16.00
CA PRO A 13 -2.24 -13.04 17.07
C PRO A 13 -2.91 -11.75 16.56
N ILE A 14 -2.55 -11.29 15.35
CA ILE A 14 -3.02 -10.02 14.79
C ILE A 14 -3.97 -10.21 13.60
N GLU A 15 -4.45 -11.44 13.34
CA GLU A 15 -5.28 -11.74 12.18
C GLU A 15 -6.58 -10.91 12.15
N HIS A 16 -7.17 -10.65 13.32
CA HIS A 16 -8.37 -9.81 13.43
C HIS A 16 -8.11 -8.34 13.06
N TYR A 17 -6.94 -7.79 13.44
CA TYR A 17 -6.53 -6.46 12.98
C TYR A 17 -6.32 -6.44 11.46
N LEU A 18 -5.70 -7.48 10.89
CA LEU A 18 -5.48 -7.56 9.44
C LEU A 18 -6.80 -7.62 8.65
N LYS A 19 -7.81 -8.33 9.17
CA LYS A 19 -9.17 -8.32 8.60
C LYS A 19 -9.82 -6.94 8.72
N ALA A 20 -9.66 -6.26 9.85
CA ALA A 20 -10.16 -4.90 10.01
C ALA A 20 -9.46 -3.90 9.05
N VAL A 21 -8.17 -4.10 8.75
CA VAL A 21 -7.46 -3.33 7.72
C VAL A 21 -8.06 -3.59 6.33
N ASP A 22 -8.38 -4.83 5.96
CA ASP A 22 -9.03 -5.13 4.67
C ASP A 22 -10.37 -4.41 4.51
N GLU A 23 -11.22 -4.46 5.55
CA GLU A 23 -12.49 -3.75 5.56
C GLU A 23 -12.31 -2.24 5.54
N ALA A 24 -11.32 -1.71 6.27
CA ALA A 24 -11.00 -0.29 6.26
C ALA A 24 -10.57 0.18 4.86
N ILE A 25 -9.68 -0.56 4.17
CA ILE A 25 -9.27 -0.24 2.80
C ILE A 25 -10.48 -0.15 1.88
N LYS A 26 -11.34 -1.17 1.91
CA LYS A 26 -12.55 -1.21 1.07
C LYS A 26 -13.47 -0.01 1.34
N ASN A 27 -13.72 0.30 2.61
CA ASN A 27 -14.62 1.39 2.99
C ASN A 27 -14.04 2.77 2.69
N LYS A 28 -12.74 2.97 2.90
CA LYS A 28 -12.09 4.28 2.74
C LYS A 28 -11.79 4.61 1.27
N LEU A 29 -11.59 3.60 0.41
CA LEU A 29 -11.40 3.80 -1.03
C LEU A 29 -12.70 3.98 -1.81
N TYR A 30 -13.86 3.63 -1.24
CA TYR A 30 -15.15 3.77 -1.91
C TYR A 30 -15.52 5.24 -2.17
N THR A 31 -15.88 5.54 -3.42
CA THR A 31 -16.26 6.89 -3.90
C THR A 31 -17.65 6.95 -4.48
N GLY A 32 -18.22 5.81 -4.89
CA GLY A 32 -19.47 5.76 -5.65
C GLY A 32 -19.28 6.01 -7.15
N ILE A 33 -18.04 6.18 -7.63
CA ILE A 33 -17.69 6.23 -9.05
C ILE A 33 -17.14 4.87 -9.44
N ASP A 34 -17.94 4.05 -10.14
CA ASP A 34 -17.61 2.66 -10.47
C ASP A 34 -16.21 2.48 -11.05
N LEU A 35 -15.81 3.34 -12.00
CA LEU A 35 -14.48 3.26 -12.61
C LEU A 35 -13.34 3.46 -11.60
N LEU A 36 -13.50 4.41 -10.66
CA LEU A 36 -12.48 4.69 -9.65
C LEU A 36 -12.48 3.62 -8.56
N ASP A 37 -13.65 3.15 -8.14
CA ASP A 37 -13.80 2.10 -7.14
C ASP A 37 -13.20 0.77 -7.64
N GLU A 38 -13.49 0.40 -8.89
CA GLU A 38 -12.93 -0.80 -9.50
C GLU A 38 -11.42 -0.72 -9.71
N SER A 39 -10.93 0.40 -10.25
CA SER A 39 -9.50 0.57 -10.57
C SER A 39 -8.63 0.67 -9.32
N SER A 40 -9.09 1.39 -8.28
CA SER A 40 -8.37 1.53 -7.00
C SER A 40 -8.37 0.23 -6.19
N MET A 41 -9.46 -0.55 -6.24
CA MET A 41 -9.54 -1.86 -5.56
C MET A 41 -8.86 -3.00 -6.33
N HIS A 42 -8.51 -2.80 -7.60
CA HIS A 42 -7.99 -3.87 -8.46
C HIS A 42 -6.71 -4.52 -7.91
N THR A 43 -5.77 -3.72 -7.41
CA THR A 43 -4.51 -4.22 -6.82
C THR A 43 -4.73 -5.07 -5.57
N PHE A 44 -5.88 -4.92 -4.89
CA PHE A 44 -6.24 -5.68 -3.71
C PHE A 44 -6.99 -7.00 -4.00
N LYS A 45 -7.43 -7.25 -5.25
CA LYS A 45 -8.16 -8.48 -5.64
C LYS A 45 -7.37 -9.76 -5.34
N LYS A 46 -6.04 -9.69 -5.34
CA LYS A 46 -5.18 -10.80 -4.92
C LYS A 46 -4.55 -10.49 -3.57
N SER A 47 -4.86 -11.34 -2.59
CA SER A 47 -4.36 -11.18 -1.21
C SER A 47 -2.83 -11.05 -1.19
N GLY A 48 -2.35 -9.90 -0.72
CA GLY A 48 -0.94 -9.67 -0.41
C GLY A 48 -0.57 -10.26 0.95
N LYS A 49 0.73 -10.34 1.23
CA LYS A 49 1.24 -10.79 2.54
C LYS A 49 1.01 -9.78 3.67
N LYS A 50 0.52 -8.57 3.37
CA LYS A 50 0.24 -7.46 4.31
C LYS A 50 1.38 -7.20 5.31
N ILE A 51 2.61 -7.29 4.83
CA ILE A 51 3.79 -7.21 5.70
C ILE A 51 3.88 -5.82 6.34
N ARG A 52 3.49 -4.75 5.63
CA ARG A 52 3.58 -3.37 6.15
C ARG A 52 2.56 -3.15 7.26
N ALA A 53 1.29 -3.49 7.04
CA ALA A 53 0.27 -3.48 8.09
C ALA A 53 0.68 -4.35 9.29
N SER A 54 1.19 -5.55 9.02
CA SER A 54 1.65 -6.47 10.08
C SER A 54 2.76 -5.87 10.92
N MET A 55 3.76 -5.23 10.31
CA MET A 55 4.86 -4.57 11.03
C MET A 55 4.35 -3.41 11.90
N ILE A 56 3.41 -2.60 11.39
CA ILE A 56 2.82 -1.49 12.13
C ILE A 56 2.06 -2.01 13.36
N ILE A 57 1.17 -2.99 13.17
CA ILE A 57 0.35 -3.56 14.25
C ILE A 57 1.24 -4.24 15.30
N LEU A 58 2.18 -5.10 14.87
CA LEU A 58 3.08 -5.80 15.80
C LEU A 58 3.99 -4.82 16.57
N SER A 59 4.50 -3.79 15.91
CA SER A 59 5.34 -2.76 16.55
C SER A 59 4.56 -1.96 17.58
N SER A 60 3.28 -1.66 17.32
CA SER A 60 2.44 -0.93 18.29
C SER A 60 2.29 -1.70 19.61
N GLY A 61 2.15 -3.02 19.54
CA GLY A 61 2.01 -3.89 20.71
C GLY A 61 3.26 -3.98 21.59
N LEU A 62 4.42 -3.50 21.15
CA LEU A 62 5.66 -3.52 21.96
C LEU A 62 5.57 -2.64 23.21
N ASN A 63 4.71 -1.64 23.21
CA ASN A 63 4.47 -0.75 24.35
C ASN A 63 3.31 -1.21 25.25
N ASN A 64 2.94 -2.50 25.20
CA ASN A 64 1.82 -3.10 25.94
C ASN A 64 0.46 -2.39 25.76
N SER A 65 0.32 -1.59 24.71
CA SER A 65 -0.91 -0.88 24.36
C SER A 65 -0.96 -0.75 22.84
N ILE A 66 -2.13 -0.99 22.26
CA ILE A 66 -2.37 -0.80 20.82
C ILE A 66 -3.21 0.47 20.70
N PRO A 67 -2.75 1.50 19.95
CA PRO A 67 -3.52 2.71 19.71
C PRO A 67 -4.84 2.41 19.00
N ASP A 68 -5.90 3.15 19.34
CA ASP A 68 -7.23 2.98 18.72
C ASP A 68 -7.23 3.25 17.20
N ASP A 69 -6.30 4.08 16.73
CA ASP A 69 -6.12 4.48 15.34
C ASP A 69 -5.21 3.54 14.53
N ILE A 70 -4.73 2.43 15.11
CA ILE A 70 -3.74 1.55 14.48
C ILE A 70 -4.22 0.98 13.14
N ILE A 71 -5.53 0.72 13.02
CA ILE A 71 -6.14 0.19 11.80
C ILE A 71 -6.05 1.22 10.67
N ASP A 72 -6.34 2.48 10.97
CA ASP A 72 -6.28 3.56 9.99
C ASP A 72 -4.83 3.83 9.56
N ILE A 73 -3.86 3.78 10.49
CA ILE A 73 -2.44 3.92 10.16
C ILE A 73 -1.95 2.75 9.28
N ALA A 74 -2.29 1.52 9.65
CA ALA A 74 -1.94 0.33 8.85
C ALA A 74 -2.63 0.32 7.48
N CYS A 75 -3.87 0.80 7.42
CA CYS A 75 -4.63 1.01 6.19
C CYS A 75 -3.93 2.01 5.26
N ALA A 76 -3.57 3.20 5.77
CA ALA A 76 -2.87 4.22 5.01
C ALA A 76 -1.55 3.68 4.42
N ALA A 77 -0.77 2.93 5.20
CA ALA A 77 0.49 2.35 4.73
C ALA A 77 0.31 1.30 3.61
N GLU A 78 -0.72 0.45 3.70
CA GLU A 78 -1.02 -0.52 2.62
C GLU A 78 -1.60 0.17 1.39
N ILE A 79 -2.38 1.25 1.54
CA ILE A 79 -2.87 2.06 0.41
C ILE A 79 -1.71 2.78 -0.29
N ILE A 80 -0.78 3.41 0.44
CA ILE A 80 0.44 4.00 -0.14
C ILE A 80 1.22 2.96 -0.93
N HIS A 81 1.41 1.77 -0.36
CA HIS A 81 2.08 0.69 -1.07
C HIS A 81 1.34 0.27 -2.35
N ALA A 82 0.03 0.10 -2.28
CA ALA A 82 -0.74 -0.28 -3.46
C ALA A 82 -0.74 0.82 -4.53
N ALA A 83 -0.76 2.10 -4.13
CA ALA A 83 -0.64 3.23 -5.03
C ALA A 83 0.71 3.23 -5.75
N SER A 84 1.81 2.99 -5.01
CA SER A 84 3.15 2.89 -5.62
C SER A 84 3.19 1.79 -6.68
N LEU A 85 2.63 0.60 -6.39
CA LEU A 85 2.58 -0.51 -7.34
C LEU A 85 1.81 -0.17 -8.62
N VAL A 86 0.73 0.60 -8.51
CA VAL A 86 -0.06 1.05 -9.67
C VAL A 86 0.76 2.01 -10.54
N HIS A 87 1.50 2.93 -9.93
CA HIS A 87 2.39 3.85 -10.65
C HIS A 87 3.60 3.12 -11.25
N ASP A 88 4.24 2.21 -10.52
CA ASP A 88 5.36 1.38 -10.99
C ASP A 88 4.95 0.58 -12.23
N ASP A 89 3.75 -0.02 -12.22
CA ASP A 89 3.23 -0.78 -13.37
C ASP A 89 3.11 0.08 -14.64
N ILE A 90 2.93 1.40 -14.50
CA ILE A 90 2.88 2.35 -15.63
C ILE A 90 4.31 2.68 -16.09
N ILE A 91 5.20 2.98 -15.14
CA ILE A 91 6.60 3.33 -15.40
C ILE A 91 7.30 2.17 -16.12
N ASP A 92 7.06 0.94 -15.66
CA ASP A 92 7.67 -0.29 -16.18
C ASP A 92 6.95 -0.86 -17.41
N ASN A 93 5.85 -0.26 -17.87
CA ASN A 93 4.96 -0.81 -18.90
C ASN A 93 4.54 -2.28 -18.63
N ALA A 94 4.26 -2.61 -17.37
CA ALA A 94 3.93 -3.98 -16.96
C ALA A 94 2.50 -4.36 -17.38
N ASP A 95 2.36 -5.46 -18.12
CA ASP A 95 1.05 -6.02 -18.48
C ASP A 95 0.41 -6.82 -17.33
N LEU A 96 1.24 -7.48 -16.51
CA LEU A 96 0.79 -8.39 -15.45
C LEU A 96 1.48 -8.10 -14.11
N ARG A 97 0.71 -8.17 -13.03
CA ARG A 97 1.21 -8.21 -11.65
C ARG A 97 0.63 -9.40 -10.91
N ARG A 98 1.52 -10.26 -10.40
CA ARG A 98 1.16 -11.51 -9.69
C ARG A 98 0.19 -12.40 -10.50
N GLY A 99 0.29 -12.39 -11.83
CA GLY A 99 -0.55 -13.18 -12.74
C GLY A 99 -1.94 -12.60 -13.03
N LEU A 100 -2.23 -11.37 -12.61
CA LEU A 100 -3.41 -10.61 -13.02
C LEU A 100 -3.00 -9.44 -13.92
N PRO A 101 -3.86 -8.97 -14.85
CA PRO A 101 -3.64 -7.73 -15.57
C PRO A 101 -3.36 -6.57 -14.60
N THR A 102 -2.44 -5.67 -14.93
CA THR A 102 -2.23 -4.44 -14.15
C THR A 102 -3.42 -3.49 -14.33
N VAL A 103 -3.53 -2.46 -13.48
CA VAL A 103 -4.56 -1.41 -13.64
C VAL A 103 -4.39 -0.71 -14.99
N ALA A 104 -3.14 -0.43 -15.37
CA ALA A 104 -2.81 0.18 -16.65
C ALA A 104 -3.24 -0.69 -17.84
N ARG A 105 -3.04 -2.01 -17.74
CA ARG A 105 -3.48 -2.95 -18.78
C ARG A 105 -5.00 -3.08 -18.88
N GLN A 106 -5.68 -3.15 -17.73
CA GLN A 106 -7.12 -3.42 -17.67
C GLN A 106 -7.98 -2.18 -17.98
N TYR A 107 -7.59 -1.01 -17.46
CA TYR A 107 -8.39 0.21 -17.50
C TYR A 107 -7.73 1.35 -18.29
N GLY A 108 -6.48 1.14 -18.75
CA GLY A 108 -5.70 2.11 -19.49
C GLY A 108 -4.78 2.96 -18.59
N PRO A 109 -3.65 3.46 -19.13
CA PRO A 109 -2.63 4.15 -18.34
C PRO A 109 -3.16 5.44 -17.69
N LYS A 110 -4.07 6.17 -18.36
CA LYS A 110 -4.68 7.39 -17.80
C LYS A 110 -5.49 7.11 -16.54
N VAL A 111 -6.26 6.02 -16.52
CA VAL A 111 -7.04 5.62 -15.35
C VAL A 111 -6.10 5.15 -14.24
N ALA A 112 -5.03 4.42 -14.59
CA ALA A 112 -4.06 3.96 -13.61
C ALA A 112 -3.34 5.11 -12.90
N VAL A 113 -2.92 6.17 -13.61
CA VAL A 113 -2.34 7.38 -12.99
C VAL A 113 -3.32 7.98 -11.96
N LEU A 114 -4.56 8.25 -12.39
CA LEU A 114 -5.57 8.89 -11.55
C LEU A 114 -5.98 8.01 -10.35
N ALA A 115 -6.06 6.69 -10.54
CA ALA A 115 -6.34 5.75 -9.46
C ALA A 115 -5.21 5.77 -8.41
N GLY A 116 -3.95 5.75 -8.87
CA GLY A 116 -2.79 5.88 -7.97
C GLY A 116 -2.77 7.21 -7.22
N ASP A 117 -3.03 8.33 -7.90
CA ASP A 117 -3.09 9.67 -7.29
C ASP A 117 -4.19 9.76 -6.22
N TYR A 118 -5.37 9.22 -6.53
CA TYR A 118 -6.48 9.13 -5.59
C TYR A 118 -6.10 8.30 -4.36
N MET A 119 -5.55 7.11 -4.56
CA MET A 119 -5.12 6.23 -3.47
C MET A 119 -4.08 6.92 -2.59
N TYR A 120 -3.10 7.60 -3.18
CA TYR A 120 -2.08 8.36 -2.45
C TYR A 120 -2.71 9.44 -1.58
N THR A 121 -3.57 10.26 -2.18
CA THR A 121 -4.23 11.37 -1.50
C THR A 121 -5.15 10.88 -0.38
N LYS A 122 -5.88 9.78 -0.63
CA LYS A 122 -6.75 9.15 0.37
C LYS A 122 -5.95 8.59 1.54
N ALA A 123 -4.79 7.98 1.30
CA ALA A 123 -3.94 7.50 2.38
C ALA A 123 -3.40 8.64 3.25
N LEU A 124 -3.03 9.77 2.64
CA LEU A 124 -2.62 10.97 3.38
C LEU A 124 -3.78 11.58 4.19
N GLU A 125 -5.00 11.60 3.65
CA GLU A 125 -6.20 12.01 4.39
C GLU A 125 -6.41 11.12 5.64
N ILE A 126 -6.33 9.80 5.48
CA ILE A 126 -6.47 8.84 6.59
C ILE A 126 -5.38 9.07 7.64
N ALA A 127 -4.14 9.31 7.20
CA ALA A 127 -3.01 9.59 8.06
C ALA A 127 -3.21 10.85 8.93
N VAL A 128 -3.81 11.90 8.38
CA VAL A 128 -4.06 13.18 9.09
C VAL A 128 -5.26 13.08 10.02
N GLY A 129 -6.31 12.33 9.64
CA GLY A 129 -7.61 12.31 10.32
C GLY A 129 -7.60 11.89 11.79
N ASN A 130 -6.53 11.28 12.29
CA ASN A 130 -6.43 10.76 13.65
C ASN A 130 -5.86 11.75 14.68
N ASN A 131 -5.71 13.04 14.35
CA ASN A 131 -5.02 14.05 15.17
C ASN A 131 -3.57 13.66 15.54
N ARG A 132 -3.00 12.66 14.84
CA ARG A 132 -1.62 12.21 14.95
C ARG A 132 -0.73 12.99 14.00
N THR A 133 -0.59 14.28 14.29
CA THR A 133 0.29 15.18 13.53
C THR A 133 1.76 14.75 13.59
N ASP A 134 2.13 13.84 14.48
CA ASP A 134 3.44 13.20 14.58
C ASP A 134 3.69 12.14 13.49
N LEU A 135 2.64 11.44 13.03
CA LEU A 135 2.77 10.35 12.06
C LEU A 135 2.75 10.85 10.61
N PHE A 136 2.04 11.94 10.35
CA PHE A 136 1.95 12.51 9.00
C PHE A 136 3.33 12.86 8.41
N PRO A 137 4.23 13.58 9.12
CA PRO A 137 5.59 13.83 8.64
C PRO A 137 6.35 12.55 8.31
N VAL A 138 6.25 11.51 9.16
CA VAL A 138 6.96 10.25 8.93
C VAL A 138 6.49 9.55 7.65
N MET A 139 5.19 9.53 7.38
CA MET A 139 4.65 8.93 6.15
C MET A 139 5.00 9.75 4.91
N VAL A 140 4.98 11.08 5.01
CA VAL A 140 5.39 11.99 3.91
C VAL A 140 6.88 11.85 3.62
N ASP A 141 7.73 11.80 4.64
CA ASP A 141 9.18 11.64 4.47
C ASP A 141 9.49 10.28 3.82
N ALA A 142 8.87 9.19 4.31
CA ALA A 142 9.02 7.86 3.71
C ALA A 142 8.58 7.83 2.24
N THR A 143 7.49 8.53 1.91
CA THR A 143 7.00 8.73 0.54
C THR A 143 8.03 9.45 -0.33
N ILE A 144 8.57 10.56 0.16
CA ILE A 144 9.54 11.37 -0.56
C ILE A 144 10.81 10.57 -0.84
N GLU A 145 11.31 9.84 0.16
CA GLU A 145 12.48 8.98 -0.01
C GLU A 145 12.22 7.82 -0.98
N MET A 146 11.02 7.25 -1.00
CA MET A 146 10.61 6.25 -2.00
C MET A 146 10.67 6.84 -3.42
N VAL A 147 10.06 8.01 -3.65
CA VAL A 147 10.08 8.67 -4.97
C VAL A 147 11.50 9.04 -5.41
N LYS A 148 12.34 9.54 -4.49
CA LYS A 148 13.76 9.78 -4.77
C LYS A 148 14.47 8.48 -5.16
N GLY A 149 14.18 7.39 -4.46
CA GLY A 149 14.70 6.06 -4.77
C GLY A 149 14.39 5.63 -6.20
N GLU A 150 13.13 5.80 -6.64
CA GLU A 150 12.72 5.49 -8.02
C GLU A 150 13.44 6.38 -9.06
N LEU A 151 13.59 7.67 -8.77
CA LEU A 151 14.36 8.57 -9.64
C LEU A 151 15.84 8.20 -9.70
N TYR A 152 16.43 7.80 -8.57
CA TYR A 152 17.81 7.30 -8.55
C TYR A 152 17.96 6.01 -9.34
N GLN A 153 16.99 5.10 -9.27
CA GLN A 153 16.96 3.91 -10.11
C GLN A 153 16.98 4.31 -11.60
N ILE A 154 16.10 5.21 -12.04
CA ILE A 154 16.09 5.69 -13.43
C ILE A 154 17.44 6.32 -13.82
N GLN A 155 18.00 7.18 -12.96
CA GLN A 155 19.24 7.91 -13.24
C GLN A 155 20.48 7.00 -13.32
N TYR A 156 20.57 6.00 -12.44
CA TYR A 156 21.80 5.20 -12.27
C TYR A 156 21.70 3.79 -12.81
N SER A 157 20.51 3.25 -13.06
CA SER A 157 20.38 1.86 -13.49
C SER A 157 20.81 1.64 -14.94
N ASN A 158 20.81 2.65 -15.82
CA ASN A 158 21.38 2.59 -17.19
C ASN A 158 21.01 1.29 -17.97
N ILE A 159 19.83 0.70 -17.70
CA ILE A 159 19.38 -0.57 -18.29
C ILE A 159 18.96 -0.36 -19.76
N ASP A 160 18.68 0.89 -20.17
CA ASP A 160 18.33 1.21 -21.56
C ASP A 160 19.56 1.34 -22.49
N ASN A 161 20.79 1.20 -21.98
CA ASN A 161 22.05 1.32 -22.75
C ASN A 161 22.86 0.02 -22.86
N ILE A 162 22.27 -1.14 -22.55
CA ILE A 162 22.88 -2.44 -22.84
C ILE A 162 22.21 -3.03 -24.10
N THR A 163 22.58 -2.49 -25.26
CA THR A 163 22.49 -3.18 -26.56
C THR A 163 23.67 -4.13 -26.76
#